data_AF-A0A1V9YNQ5-F1
#
_entry.id   AF-A0A1V9YNQ5-F1
#
_cell.length_a   1.000
_cell.length_b   1.000
_cell.length_c   1.000
_cell.angle_alpha   90.00
_cell.angle_beta   90.00
_cell.angle_gamma   90.00
#
_symmetry.space_group_name_H-M   'P 1'
#
loop_
_entity.id
_entity.type
_entity.pdbx_description
1 polymer ?
#
loop_
_entity_poly.entity_id
_entity_poly.type
_entity_poly.pdbx_seq_one_letter_code
_entity_poly.pdbx_strand_id
1 'polypeptide(L)'
;AVSGVVVCGSRAHLESEAIATRHPLRNFLMYGFHLIVSMLCVNSIHDTQCGFKLFDRRAAQLLFPPQHIERWGFDVELLYIAYKRKIPCKEVAVRWTEIPGSKLDVAAATLSMLREMILIPLCYNLGVWRIDDGAFHLNSSSSE
;
A
#
# COMPACT_ATOMS: atom_id res chain seq x y z
N ALA A 1 -19.04 -3.52 -15.70
CA ALA A 1 -18.47 -3.28 -14.35
C ALA A 1 -17.05 -3.79 -14.35
N VAL A 2 -16.05 -2.94 -14.14
CA VAL A 2 -14.63 -3.34 -14.22
C VAL A 2 -14.20 -3.90 -12.87
N SER A 3 -14.41 -5.19 -12.62
CA SER A 3 -14.11 -5.79 -11.31
C SER A 3 -12.78 -6.52 -11.34
N GLY A 4 -11.69 -5.84 -10.96
CA GLY A 4 -10.55 -6.50 -10.32
C GLY A 4 -10.75 -6.54 -8.80
N VAL A 5 -9.94 -7.28 -8.06
CA VAL A 5 -9.95 -7.29 -6.59
C VAL A 5 -8.54 -7.40 -5.99
N VAL A 6 -8.32 -6.69 -4.89
CA VAL A 6 -7.10 -6.77 -4.08
C VAL A 6 -7.44 -7.28 -2.68
N VAL A 7 -6.68 -8.23 -2.18
CA VAL A 7 -6.80 -8.73 -0.79
C VAL A 7 -5.46 -8.56 -0.08
N CYS A 8 -5.45 -7.76 0.98
CA CYS A 8 -4.27 -7.53 1.82
C CYS A 8 -4.29 -8.47 3.02
N GLY A 9 -3.19 -9.18 3.25
CA GLY A 9 -2.92 -9.77 4.55
C GLY A 9 -2.70 -8.67 5.59
N SER A 10 -3.16 -8.89 6.81
CA SER A 10 -3.07 -7.91 7.90
C SER A 10 -2.53 -8.50 9.17
N ARG A 11 -1.55 -7.77 9.73
CA ARG A 11 -0.95 -7.98 11.05
C ARG A 11 -1.51 -6.99 12.08
N ALA A 12 -2.52 -6.18 11.74
CA ALA A 12 -3.05 -5.15 12.63
C ALA A 12 -3.52 -5.71 13.99
N HIS A 13 -4.04 -6.95 14.01
CA HIS A 13 -4.41 -7.65 15.25
C HIS A 13 -3.21 -7.99 16.17
N LEU A 14 -1.99 -8.02 15.65
CA LEU A 14 -0.76 -8.16 16.45
C LEU A 14 -0.29 -6.82 17.01
N GLU A 15 -0.72 -5.71 16.42
CA GLU A 15 -0.33 -4.36 16.86
C GLU A 15 -0.94 -4.03 18.23
N SER A 16 -2.19 -4.45 18.49
CA SER A 16 -2.87 -4.25 19.77
C SER A 16 -2.14 -4.88 20.96
N GLU A 17 -1.44 -5.99 20.75
CA GLU A 17 -0.63 -6.63 21.79
C GLU A 17 0.71 -5.90 22.02
N ALA A 18 1.21 -5.20 21.00
CA ALA A 18 2.54 -4.61 21.01
C ALA A 18 2.58 -3.13 21.47
N ILE A 19 1.42 -2.46 21.60
CA ILE A 19 1.29 -1.03 21.97
C ILE A 19 1.47 -0.79 23.48
N ALA A 20 1.34 -1.80 24.34
CA ALA A 20 1.21 -1.63 25.79
C ALA A 20 2.43 -1.00 26.53
N THR A 21 3.56 -0.74 25.87
CA THR A 21 4.81 -0.29 26.54
C THR A 21 5.72 0.62 25.67
N ARG A 22 5.19 1.67 25.01
CA ARG A 22 5.99 2.47 24.04
C ARG A 22 6.22 3.94 24.39
N HIS A 23 7.43 4.42 24.05
CA HIS A 23 7.93 5.79 24.28
C HIS A 23 7.18 6.85 23.43
N PRO A 24 6.87 8.05 23.97
CA PRO A 24 5.99 9.06 23.34
C PRO A 24 6.45 9.56 21.96
N LEU A 25 7.75 9.68 21.70
CA LEU A 25 8.29 10.05 20.38
C LEU A 25 7.87 9.06 19.28
N ARG A 26 7.81 7.77 19.61
CA ARG A 26 7.41 6.72 18.68
C ARG A 26 5.91 6.81 18.37
N ASN A 27 5.10 7.23 19.34
CA ASN A 27 3.68 7.47 19.15
C ASN A 27 3.43 8.69 18.25
N PHE A 28 4.19 9.78 18.40
CA PHE A 28 4.08 10.94 17.51
C PHE A 28 4.40 10.58 16.05
N LEU A 29 5.49 9.84 15.83
CA LEU A 29 5.83 9.34 14.49
C LEU A 29 4.73 8.42 13.95
N MET A 30 4.24 7.47 14.75
CA MET A 30 3.13 6.58 14.40
C MET A 30 1.86 7.34 13.98
N TYR A 31 1.48 8.39 14.72
CA TYR A 31 0.32 9.22 14.37
C TYR A 31 0.57 10.03 13.09
N GLY A 32 1.77 10.56 12.88
CA GLY A 32 2.16 11.22 11.63
C GLY A 32 2.11 10.26 10.43
N PHE A 33 2.58 9.03 10.60
CA PHE A 33 2.46 7.97 9.60
C PHE A 33 0.99 7.64 9.31
N HIS A 34 0.18 7.45 10.35
CA HIS A 34 -1.26 7.20 10.20
C HIS A 34 -1.96 8.34 9.46
N LEU A 35 -1.59 9.59 9.71
CA LEU A 35 -2.13 10.75 9.01
C LEU A 35 -1.76 10.71 7.53
N ILE A 36 -0.51 10.43 7.19
CA ILE A 36 -0.06 10.32 5.78
C ILE A 36 -0.77 9.16 5.07
N VAL A 37 -0.87 7.98 5.69
CA VAL A 37 -1.61 6.83 5.13
C VAL A 37 -3.09 7.16 4.95
N SER A 38 -3.71 7.82 5.94
CA SER A 38 -5.10 8.26 5.86
C SER A 38 -5.33 9.26 4.72
N MET A 39 -4.35 10.13 4.44
CA MET A 39 -4.36 11.02 3.28
C MET A 39 -4.23 10.29 1.93
N LEU A 40 -3.72 9.04 1.90
CA LEU A 40 -3.75 8.19 0.71
C LEU A 40 -5.14 7.60 0.41
N CYS A 41 -6.12 7.88 1.29
CA CYS A 41 -7.53 7.52 1.17
C CYS A 41 -7.81 6.01 1.10
N VAL A 42 -6.86 5.15 1.48
CA VAL A 42 -7.08 3.71 1.61
C VAL A 42 -7.65 3.39 2.99
N ASN A 43 -8.76 4.04 3.35
CA ASN A 43 -9.34 3.99 4.71
C ASN A 43 -9.92 2.61 5.06
N SER A 44 -10.06 1.71 4.09
CA SER A 44 -10.57 0.36 4.30
C SER A 44 -9.48 -0.66 4.66
N ILE A 45 -8.19 -0.29 4.64
CA ILE A 45 -7.06 -1.19 4.92
C ILE A 45 -6.25 -0.58 6.07
N HIS A 46 -6.17 -1.29 7.20
CA HIS A 46 -5.45 -0.84 8.39
C HIS A 46 -3.96 -1.15 8.28
N ASP A 47 -3.58 -2.36 7.87
CA ASP A 47 -2.18 -2.74 7.62
C ASP A 47 -1.80 -2.49 6.15
N THR A 48 -1.70 -1.22 5.76
CA THR A 48 -1.36 -0.85 4.36
C THR A 48 0.03 -1.31 3.95
N GLN A 49 0.95 -1.47 4.92
CA GLN A 49 2.36 -1.79 4.75
C GLN A 49 2.67 -3.29 4.88
N CYS A 50 1.65 -4.15 4.93
CA CYS A 50 1.86 -5.56 4.75
C CYS A 50 2.08 -5.85 3.26
N GLY A 51 3.33 -6.19 2.92
CA GLY A 51 3.69 -6.60 1.56
C GLY A 51 3.06 -7.92 1.11
N PHE A 52 2.36 -8.64 1.99
CA PHE A 52 1.61 -9.84 1.63
C PHE A 52 0.24 -9.47 1.06
N LYS A 53 0.15 -9.36 -0.27
CA LYS A 53 -1.06 -8.97 -0.99
C LYS A 53 -1.37 -9.95 -2.13
N LEU A 54 -2.64 -10.25 -2.31
CA LEU A 54 -3.16 -11.05 -3.42
C LEU A 54 -3.93 -10.16 -4.38
N PHE A 55 -3.74 -10.43 -5.67
CA PHE A 55 -4.37 -9.71 -6.77
C PHE A 55 -5.01 -10.72 -7.70
N ASP A 56 -6.25 -10.48 -8.10
CA ASP A 56 -6.76 -11.20 -9.25
C ASP A 56 -6.07 -10.73 -10.54
N ARG A 57 -6.22 -11.49 -11.62
CA ARG A 57 -5.55 -11.20 -12.89
C ARG A 57 -5.85 -9.78 -13.39
N ARG A 58 -7.09 -9.34 -13.24
CA ARG A 58 -7.52 -8.03 -13.74
C ARG A 58 -6.93 -6.89 -12.91
N ALA A 59 -6.94 -7.00 -11.58
CA ALA A 59 -6.29 -6.03 -10.71
C ALA A 59 -4.79 -5.98 -11.01
N ALA A 60 -4.12 -7.12 -11.17
CA ALA A 60 -2.68 -7.13 -11.47
C ALA A 60 -2.36 -6.38 -12.79
N GLN A 61 -3.12 -6.67 -13.85
CA GLN A 61 -2.96 -6.01 -15.16
C GLN A 61 -3.24 -4.50 -15.13
N LEU A 62 -4.09 -4.05 -14.21
CA LEU A 62 -4.36 -2.63 -14.06
C LEU A 62 -3.26 -1.99 -13.20
N LEU A 63 -2.96 -2.55 -12.04
CA LEU A 63 -2.20 -1.89 -10.97
C LEU A 63 -0.69 -1.86 -11.20
N PHE A 64 -0.09 -2.93 -11.71
CA PHE A 64 1.37 -3.02 -11.83
C PHE A 64 1.96 -2.18 -12.98
N PRO A 65 1.34 -2.06 -14.17
CA PRO A 65 1.93 -1.24 -15.24
C PRO A 65 2.17 0.24 -14.90
N PRO A 66 1.25 0.96 -14.20
CA PRO A 66 1.49 2.35 -13.76
C PRO A 66 2.27 2.47 -12.46
N GLN A 67 2.80 1.39 -11.90
CA GLN A 67 3.58 1.43 -10.66
C GLN A 67 4.95 2.06 -10.93
N HIS A 68 5.36 3.01 -10.10
CA HIS A 68 6.64 3.72 -10.23
C HIS A 68 7.66 3.29 -9.17
N ILE A 69 7.22 2.76 -8.03
CA ILE A 69 8.04 2.38 -6.90
C ILE A 69 8.20 0.86 -6.88
N GLU A 70 9.41 0.37 -7.13
CA GLU A 70 9.75 -1.07 -7.07
C GLU A 70 10.39 -1.48 -5.73
N ARG A 71 10.44 -0.56 -4.76
CA ARG A 71 11.14 -0.73 -3.47
C ARG A 71 10.13 -0.91 -2.34
N TRP A 72 10.44 -0.42 -1.15
CA TRP A 72 9.67 -0.70 0.08
C TRP A 72 8.20 -0.26 -0.01
N GLY A 73 7.92 0.91 -0.58
CA GLY A 73 6.58 1.49 -0.69
C GLY A 73 5.78 1.04 -1.92
N PHE A 74 6.21 -0.01 -2.63
CA PHE A 74 5.51 -0.52 -3.81
C PHE A 74 4.04 -0.87 -3.50
N ASP A 75 3.83 -1.44 -2.32
CA ASP A 75 2.57 -2.04 -1.91
C ASP A 75 1.55 -0.96 -1.49
N VAL A 76 2.05 0.13 -0.91
CA VAL A 76 1.31 1.37 -0.64
C VAL A 76 0.92 2.06 -1.95
N GLU A 77 1.82 2.13 -2.93
CA GLU A 77 1.52 2.73 -4.23
C GLU A 77 0.42 1.94 -4.97
N LEU A 78 0.53 0.61 -5.00
CA LEU A 78 -0.50 -0.25 -5.59
C LEU A 78 -1.89 -0.02 -4.95
N LEU A 79 -1.93 0.17 -3.63
CA LEU A 79 -3.18 0.52 -2.93
C LEU A 79 -3.70 1.91 -3.29
N TYR A 80 -2.83 2.89 -3.46
CA TYR A 80 -3.20 4.23 -3.93
C TYR A 80 -3.81 4.18 -5.33
N ILE A 81 -3.18 3.46 -6.27
CA ILE A 81 -3.68 3.28 -7.63
C ILE A 81 -5.02 2.53 -7.60
N ALA A 82 -5.15 1.48 -6.79
CA ALA A 82 -6.39 0.73 -6.62
C ALA A 82 -7.53 1.62 -6.12
N TYR A 83 -7.27 2.46 -5.13
CA TYR A 83 -8.21 3.45 -4.63
C TYR A 83 -8.66 4.42 -5.75
N LYS A 84 -7.71 5.02 -6.48
CA LYS A 84 -8.02 5.95 -7.58
C LYS A 84 -8.85 5.29 -8.69
N ARG A 85 -8.60 4.00 -8.97
CA ARG A 85 -9.35 3.21 -9.95
C ARG A 85 -10.63 2.58 -9.41
N LYS A 86 -10.96 2.81 -8.13
CA LYS A 86 -12.13 2.21 -7.45
C LYS A 86 -12.14 0.68 -7.49
N ILE A 87 -10.95 0.07 -7.47
CA ILE A 87 -10.81 -1.38 -7.35
C ILE A 87 -11.06 -1.74 -5.87
N PRO A 88 -11.95 -2.71 -5.57
CA PRO A 88 -12.21 -3.12 -4.20
C PRO A 88 -10.96 -3.73 -3.55
N CYS A 89 -10.59 -3.18 -2.40
CA CYS A 89 -9.55 -3.70 -1.52
C CYS A 89 -10.19 -4.29 -0.26
N LYS A 90 -9.78 -5.51 0.11
CA LYS A 90 -10.20 -6.18 1.34
C LYS A 90 -8.99 -6.51 2.20
N GLU A 91 -9.22 -6.59 3.50
CA GLU A 91 -8.20 -6.91 4.50
C GLU A 91 -8.55 -8.24 5.18
N VAL A 92 -7.57 -9.13 5.34
CA VAL A 92 -7.72 -10.45 5.97
C VAL A 92 -6.60 -10.64 6.99
N ALA A 93 -6.95 -11.01 8.21
CA ALA A 93 -5.96 -11.27 9.26
C ALA A 93 -5.05 -12.46 8.88
N VAL A 94 -3.74 -12.30 9.01
CA VAL A 94 -2.76 -13.35 8.73
C VAL A 94 -1.82 -13.55 9.92
N ARG A 95 -1.52 -14.80 10.24
CA ARG A 95 -0.50 -15.10 11.25
C ARG A 95 0.87 -14.79 10.65
N TRP A 96 1.59 -13.87 11.28
CA TRP A 96 2.97 -13.53 10.91
C TRP A 96 3.93 -14.03 11.98
N THR A 97 5.06 -14.59 11.57
CA THR A 97 6.11 -15.06 12.47
C THR A 97 7.43 -14.47 12.01
N GLU A 98 8.10 -13.75 12.90
CA GLU A 98 9.41 -13.18 12.61
C GLU A 98 10.47 -14.29 12.62
N ILE A 99 11.20 -14.41 11.51
CA ILE A 99 12.32 -15.33 11.40
C ILE A 99 13.61 -14.54 11.63
N PRO A 100 14.43 -14.90 12.63
CA PRO A 100 15.70 -14.22 12.88
C PRO A 100 16.70 -14.46 11.73
N GLY A 101 17.61 -13.49 11.50
CA GLY A 101 18.65 -13.59 10.47
C GLY A 101 18.49 -12.65 9.27
N SER A 102 17.59 -11.67 9.36
CA SER A 102 17.45 -10.64 8.31
C SER A 102 18.70 -9.78 8.22
N LYS A 103 19.23 -9.60 7.00
CA LYS A 103 20.33 -8.67 6.68
C LYS A 103 19.83 -7.25 6.40
N LEU A 104 18.61 -6.94 6.82
CA LEU A 104 17.94 -5.68 6.51
C LEU A 104 18.47 -4.56 7.39
N ASP A 105 18.97 -3.50 6.76
CA ASP A 105 19.18 -2.22 7.45
C ASP A 105 17.83 -1.56 7.72
N VAL A 106 17.37 -1.70 8.97
CA VAL A 106 16.08 -1.19 9.44
C VAL A 106 16.02 0.34 9.34
N ALA A 107 17.12 1.05 9.57
CA ALA A 107 17.15 2.50 9.53
C ALA A 107 17.01 3.01 8.09
N ALA A 108 17.79 2.45 7.17
CA ALA A 108 17.71 2.78 5.75
C ALA A 108 16.33 2.44 5.15
N ALA A 109 15.77 1.28 5.51
CA ALA A 109 14.43 0.87 5.06
C ALA A 109 13.34 1.83 5.57
N THR A 110 13.40 2.22 6.85
CA THR A 110 12.44 3.16 7.45
C THR A 110 12.48 4.52 6.75
N LEU A 111 13.67 5.05 6.47
CA LEU A 111 13.82 6.33 5.79
C LEU A 111 13.34 6.29 4.33
N SER A 112 13.62 5.18 3.61
CA SER A 112 13.14 4.98 2.25
C SER A 112 11.60 4.96 2.21
N MET A 113 10.98 4.20 3.12
CA MET A 113 9.53 4.10 3.23
C MET A 113 8.88 5.45 3.54
N LEU A 114 9.42 6.20 4.51
CA LEU A 114 8.95 7.55 4.85
C LEU A 114 8.93 8.48 3.65
N ARG A 115 10.03 8.52 2.89
CA ARG A 115 10.16 9.34 1.70
C ARG A 115 9.13 8.93 0.64
N GLU A 116 8.99 7.62 0.40
CA GLU A 116 8.07 7.07 -0.59
C GLU A 116 6.61 7.38 -0.24
N MET A 117 6.22 7.29 1.03
CA MET A 117 4.87 7.66 1.49
C MET A 117 4.50 9.14 1.25
N ILE A 118 5.48 10.04 1.25
CA ILE A 118 5.28 11.46 0.93
C ILE A 118 5.28 11.68 -0.59
N LEU A 119 6.16 10.99 -1.31
CA LEU A 119 6.29 11.12 -2.77
C LEU A 119 5.08 10.60 -3.52
N ILE A 120 4.51 9.44 -3.13
CA ILE A 120 3.33 8.86 -3.78
C ILE A 120 2.21 9.90 -3.95
N PRO A 121 1.62 10.48 -2.88
CA PRO A 121 0.50 11.39 -3.03
C PRO A 121 0.93 12.66 -3.77
N LEU A 122 2.16 13.16 -3.54
CA LEU A 122 2.65 14.37 -4.17
C LEU A 122 2.79 14.20 -5.70
N CYS A 123 3.46 13.14 -6.16
CA CYS A 123 3.70 12.88 -7.57
C CYS A 123 2.39 12.62 -8.35
N TYR A 124 1.45 11.86 -7.77
CA TYR A 124 0.15 11.64 -8.39
C TYR A 124 -0.75 12.89 -8.36
N ASN A 125 -0.77 13.66 -7.27
CA ASN A 125 -1.60 14.87 -7.17
C ASN A 125 -1.05 16.03 -8.03
N LEU A 126 0.27 16.12 -8.21
CA LEU A 126 0.90 17.08 -9.12
C LEU A 126 0.88 16.63 -10.57
N GLY A 127 0.41 15.41 -10.87
CA GLY A 127 0.32 14.87 -12.22
C GLY A 127 1.67 14.47 -12.85
N VAL A 128 2.72 14.36 -12.02
CA VAL A 128 4.04 13.83 -12.43
C VAL A 128 3.92 12.34 -12.74
N TRP A 129 3.15 11.61 -11.92
CA TRP A 129 2.77 10.22 -12.15
C TRP A 129 1.29 10.14 -12.48
N ARG A 130 0.92 9.20 -13.34
CA ARG A 130 -0.47 8.98 -13.74
C ARG A 130 -0.84 7.52 -13.52
N ILE A 131 -2.10 7.32 -13.15
CA ILE A 131 -2.64 5.99 -12.88
C ILE A 131 -2.84 5.16 -14.16
N ASP A 132 -2.62 5.73 -15.34
CA ASP A 132 -2.68 5.09 -16.64
C ASP A 132 -1.31 4.97 -17.32
N ASP A 133 -0.23 5.37 -16.64
CA ASP A 133 1.14 5.17 -17.13
C ASP A 133 1.38 3.67 -17.41
N GLY A 134 1.91 3.34 -18.58
CA GLY A 134 2.18 1.95 -18.97
C GLY A 134 0.95 1.02 -19.02
N ALA A 135 -0.27 1.50 -18.72
CA ALA A 135 -1.47 0.69 -18.80
C ALA A 135 -1.68 0.32 -20.28
N PHE A 136 -1.50 -0.95 -20.62
CA PHE A 136 -1.97 -1.49 -21.89
C PHE A 136 -3.40 -0.98 -22.09
N HIS A 137 -3.72 -0.45 -23.27
CA HIS A 137 -5.09 -0.08 -23.62
C HIS A 137 -5.96 -1.34 -23.54
N LEU A 138 -6.42 -1.66 -22.34
CA LEU A 138 -7.35 -2.74 -22.06
C LEU A 138 -8.68 -2.21 -22.56
N ASN A 139 -8.91 -2.36 -23.87
CA ASN A 139 -10.10 -1.92 -24.57
C ASN A 139 -11.32 -2.19 -23.68
N SER A 140 -12.06 -1.11 -23.41
CA SER A 140 -13.38 -1.15 -22.82
C SER A 140 -14.35 -1.77 -23.84
N SER A 141 -14.24 -3.08 -24.07
CA SER A 141 -15.21 -3.85 -24.84
C SER A 141 -15.86 -4.86 -23.91
N SER A 142 -16.88 -4.41 -23.18
CA SER A 142 -17.98 -5.24 -22.68
C SER A 142 -19.08 -4.32 -22.12
N SER A 143 -19.64 -3.55 -23.04
CA SER A 143 -21.01 -3.05 -22.97
C SER A 143 -21.62 -3.30 -24.33
N GLU A 144 -22.04 -4.55 -24.52
CA GLU A 144 -23.18 -5.04 -25.30
C GLU A 144 -23.52 -6.44 -24.80
#